data_AF-Q3Y6U5-F1
#
_entry.id   AF-Q3Y6U5-F1
#
_cell.length_a   1.000
_cell.length_b   1.000
_cell.length_c   1.000
_cell.angle_alpha   90.00
_cell.angle_beta   90.00
_cell.angle_gamma   90.00
#
_symmetry.space_group_name_H-M   'P 1'
#
loop_
_entity.id
_entity.type
_entity.pdbx_description
1 polymer ?
#
loop_
_entity_poly.entity_id
_entity_poly.type
_entity_poly.pdbx_seq_one_letter_code
_entity_poly.pdbx_strand_id
1 'polypeptide(L)'
;ACAEAVQQENLKAADALVKHISVLAASQDGPMRKVAGYFAEAIARRIYRRRPLSQVDRALDSPALEDLLHLHGYESCPYLKFAHFKGNQAILEA
;
A
#
# COMPACT_ATOMS: atom_id res chain seq x y z
N ALA A 1 -15.63 6.14 9.06
CA ALA A 1 -15.20 7.56 8.99
C ALA A 1 -14.64 7.96 7.62
N CYS A 2 -13.32 7.98 7.37
CA CYS A 2 -12.79 8.57 6.12
C CYS A 2 -13.16 7.76 4.85
N ALA A 3 -12.88 6.45 4.84
CA ALA A 3 -13.28 5.58 3.73
C ALA A 3 -14.82 5.54 3.52
N GLU A 4 -15.58 5.64 4.60
CA GLU A 4 -17.04 5.72 4.57
C GLU A 4 -17.54 7.05 3.96
N ALA A 5 -16.92 8.18 4.31
CA ALA A 5 -17.23 9.48 3.68
C ALA A 5 -16.92 9.46 2.18
N VAL A 6 -15.85 8.76 1.75
CA VAL A 6 -15.58 8.51 0.33
C VAL A 6 -16.66 7.65 -0.31
N GLN A 7 -17.10 6.58 0.37
CA GLN A 7 -18.15 5.68 -0.13
C GLN A 7 -19.51 6.38 -0.28
N GLN A 8 -19.82 7.34 0.60
CA GLN A 8 -21.04 8.16 0.57
C GLN A 8 -20.92 9.36 -0.38
N GLU A 9 -19.83 9.48 -1.15
CA GLU A 9 -19.53 10.62 -2.03
C GLU A 9 -19.48 11.99 -1.32
N ASN A 10 -19.34 12.00 0.01
CA ASN A 10 -19.14 13.23 0.78
C ASN A 10 -17.67 13.66 0.70
N LEU A 11 -17.25 14.14 -0.47
CA LEU A 11 -15.85 14.47 -0.76
C LEU A 11 -15.29 15.58 0.13
N LYS A 12 -16.14 16.51 0.60
CA LYS A 12 -15.73 17.58 1.53
C LYS A 12 -15.32 17.00 2.88
N ALA A 13 -16.13 16.11 3.45
CA ALA A 13 -15.80 15.43 4.70
C ALA A 13 -14.59 14.50 4.51
N ALA A 14 -14.54 13.77 3.39
CA ALA A 14 -13.43 12.88 3.09
C ALA A 14 -12.09 13.63 2.99
N ASP A 15 -12.05 14.77 2.29
CA ASP A 15 -10.87 15.63 2.16
C ASP A 15 -10.38 16.14 3.52
N ALA A 16 -11.28 16.63 4.37
CA ALA A 16 -10.95 17.07 5.71
C ALA A 16 -10.38 15.93 6.58
N LEU A 17 -10.99 14.74 6.51
CA LEU A 17 -10.56 13.57 7.25
C LEU A 17 -9.20 13.05 6.76
N VAL A 18 -8.94 13.01 5.45
CA VAL A 18 -7.63 12.60 4.91
C VAL A 18 -6.54 13.53 5.39
N LYS A 19 -6.74 14.86 5.33
CA LYS A 19 -5.77 15.84 5.83
C LYS A 19 -5.47 15.64 7.31
N HIS A 20 -6.50 15.38 8.10
CA HIS A 20 -6.35 15.10 9.53
C HIS A 20 -5.54 13.82 9.77
N ILE A 21 -5.84 12.73 9.04
CA ILE A 21 -5.09 11.47 9.13
C ILE A 21 -3.62 11.69 8.75
N SER A 22 -3.33 12.46 7.70
CA SER A 22 -1.94 12.74 7.30
C SER A 22 -1.15 13.47 8.39
N VAL A 23 -1.77 14.45 9.08
CA VAL A 23 -1.13 15.16 10.20
C VAL A 23 -0.90 14.22 11.39
N LEU A 24 -1.91 13.42 11.75
CA LEU A 24 -1.77 12.45 12.85
C LEU A 24 -0.73 11.37 12.54
N ALA A 25 -0.69 10.87 11.31
CA ALA A 25 0.27 9.86 10.88
C ALA A 25 1.70 10.35 11.08
N ALA A 26 1.99 11.62 10.78
CA ALA A 26 3.31 12.21 10.98
C ALA A 26 3.72 12.25 12.46
N SER A 27 2.77 12.40 13.38
CA SER A 27 3.04 12.40 14.83
C SER A 27 2.99 11.02 15.49
N GLN A 28 2.46 9.99 14.81
CA GLN A 28 2.48 8.62 15.32
C GLN A 28 3.89 8.06 15.28
N ASP A 29 4.25 7.18 16.22
CA ASP A 29 5.44 6.34 16.16
C ASP A 29 5.09 4.89 15.76
N GLY A 30 6.11 4.13 15.35
CA GLY A 30 5.97 2.71 15.06
C GLY A 30 5.21 2.38 13.77
N PRO A 31 4.69 1.14 13.63
CA PRO A 31 4.06 0.66 12.40
C PRO A 31 2.87 1.49 11.94
N MET A 32 2.12 2.08 12.87
CA MET A 32 0.90 2.83 12.56
C MET A 32 1.19 4.11 11.76
N ARG A 33 2.36 4.74 11.95
CA ARG A 33 2.82 5.86 11.10
C ARG A 33 2.79 5.47 9.61
N LYS A 34 3.38 4.32 9.28
CA LYS A 34 3.45 3.82 7.89
C LYS A 34 2.07 3.45 7.37
N VAL A 35 1.29 2.71 8.16
CA VAL A 35 -0.06 2.29 7.77
C VAL A 35 -0.93 3.52 7.50
N ALA A 36 -1.08 4.42 8.46
CA ALA A 36 -1.91 5.61 8.31
C ALA A 36 -1.45 6.51 7.15
N GLY A 37 -0.14 6.68 6.96
CA GLY A 37 0.43 7.44 5.85
C GLY A 37 0.06 6.87 4.48
N TYR A 38 0.33 5.58 4.24
CA TYR A 38 0.01 4.93 2.95
C TYR A 38 -1.50 4.90 2.68
N PHE A 39 -2.33 4.67 3.70
CA PHE A 39 -3.78 4.72 3.54
C PHE A 39 -4.29 6.13 3.22
N ALA A 40 -3.77 7.17 3.91
CA ALA A 40 -4.14 8.56 3.61
C ALA A 40 -3.78 8.94 2.18
N GLU A 41 -2.60 8.55 1.71
CA GLU A 41 -2.16 8.77 0.33
C GLU A 41 -3.07 8.07 -0.69
N ALA A 42 -3.38 6.78 -0.47
CA ALA A 42 -4.24 6.01 -1.36
C ALA A 42 -5.66 6.62 -1.44
N ILE A 43 -6.21 7.05 -0.30
CA ILE A 43 -7.52 7.69 -0.25
C ILE A 43 -7.49 9.07 -0.93
N ALA A 44 -6.44 9.87 -0.72
CA ALA A 44 -6.28 11.16 -1.39
C ALA A 44 -6.32 11.00 -2.92
N ARG A 45 -5.58 10.01 -3.45
CA ARG A 45 -5.58 9.69 -4.89
C ARG A 45 -6.98 9.35 -5.40
N ARG A 46 -7.74 8.57 -4.63
CA ARG A 46 -9.13 8.21 -4.94
C ARG A 46 -10.06 9.44 -4.93
N ILE A 47 -9.97 10.32 -3.94
CA ILE A 47 -10.79 11.54 -3.83
C ILE A 47 -10.52 12.48 -5.02
N TYR A 48 -9.25 12.72 -5.33
CA TYR A 48 -8.87 13.62 -6.41
C TYR A 48 -8.97 13.00 -7.80
N ARG A 49 -9.53 11.77 -7.91
CA ARG A 49 -9.63 10.99 -9.15
C ARG A 49 -8.31 10.97 -9.94
N ARG A 50 -7.19 11.00 -9.24
CA ARG A 50 -5.90 10.76 -9.88
C ARG A 50 -5.97 9.32 -10.39
N ARG A 51 -5.58 9.11 -11.66
CA ARG A 51 -5.42 7.76 -12.17
C ARG A 51 -4.61 6.95 -11.15
N PRO A 52 -4.86 5.63 -11.00
CA PRO A 52 -3.89 4.78 -10.32
C PRO A 52 -2.52 5.11 -10.91
N LEU A 53 -1.48 5.20 -10.06
CA LEU A 53 -0.10 5.38 -10.53
C LEU A 53 0.06 4.47 -11.74
N SER A 54 0.25 5.08 -12.89
CA SER A 54 0.48 4.33 -14.10
C SER A 54 1.75 3.51 -13.90
N GLN A 55 1.94 2.45 -14.67
CA GLN A 55 3.24 1.77 -14.71
C GLN A 55 4.39 2.77 -14.97
N VAL A 56 4.11 3.91 -15.60
CA VAL A 56 5.06 5.02 -15.83
C VAL A 56 5.40 5.78 -14.54
N ASP A 57 4.45 5.98 -13.62
CA ASP A 57 4.76 6.59 -12.33
C ASP A 57 5.49 5.62 -11.39
N ARG A 58 5.31 4.31 -11.59
CA ARG A 58 6.11 3.23 -10.99
C ARG A 58 7.48 3.04 -11.66
N ALA A 59 7.65 3.44 -12.91
CA ALA A 59 8.92 3.35 -13.65
C ALA A 59 9.98 4.34 -13.15
N LEU A 60 9.64 5.21 -12.20
CA LEU A 60 10.61 5.96 -11.39
C LEU A 60 11.33 5.06 -10.37
N ASP A 61 10.79 3.88 -10.08
CA ASP A 61 11.49 2.81 -9.37
C ASP A 61 12.33 2.03 -10.40
N SER A 62 13.66 2.09 -10.25
CA SER A 62 14.58 1.29 -11.06
C SER A 62 14.24 -0.21 -10.95
N PRO A 63 14.34 -1.01 -12.03
CA PRO A 63 14.21 -2.47 -11.95
C PRO A 63 15.09 -3.08 -10.84
N ALA A 64 16.27 -2.51 -10.59
CA ALA A 64 17.15 -2.94 -9.52
C ALA A 64 16.57 -2.70 -8.11
N LEU A 65 15.76 -1.66 -7.92
CA LEU A 65 15.06 -1.41 -6.66
C LEU A 65 13.93 -2.43 -6.45
N GLU A 66 13.20 -2.76 -7.51
CA GLU A 66 12.15 -3.78 -7.45
C GLU A 66 12.71 -5.16 -7.08
N ASP A 67 13.84 -5.55 -7.70
CA ASP A 67 14.56 -6.79 -7.37
C ASP A 67 15.05 -6.80 -5.92
N LEU A 68 15.61 -5.69 -5.44
CA LEU A 68 16.07 -5.55 -4.06
C LEU A 68 14.90 -5.70 -3.07
N LEU A 69 13.77 -5.03 -3.33
CA LEU A 69 12.58 -5.13 -2.48
C LEU A 69 12.00 -6.55 -2.51
N HIS A 70 12.00 -7.22 -3.66
CA HIS A 70 11.60 -8.62 -3.78
C HIS A 70 12.47 -9.55 -2.94
N LEU A 71 13.79 -9.46 -3.10
CA LEU A 71 14.74 -10.29 -2.34
C LEU A 71 14.59 -10.03 -0.84
N HIS A 72 14.58 -8.77 -0.42
CA HIS A 72 14.42 -8.41 0.99
C HIS A 72 13.07 -8.89 1.56
N GLY A 73 11.99 -8.80 0.78
CA GLY A 73 10.67 -9.30 1.16
C GLY A 73 10.64 -10.82 1.31
N TYR A 74 11.31 -11.55 0.41
CA TYR A 74 11.46 -13.00 0.50
C TYR A 74 12.27 -13.43 1.73
N GLU A 75 13.31 -12.67 2.08
CA GLU A 75 14.13 -12.96 3.25
C GLU A 75 13.40 -12.64 4.57
N SER A 76 12.79 -11.46 4.65
CA SER A 76 12.24 -10.89 5.89
C SER A 76 10.87 -11.42 6.29
N CYS A 77 10.09 -11.99 5.36
CA CYS A 77 8.72 -12.43 5.62
C CYS A 77 8.44 -13.86 5.10
N PRO A 78 7.60 -14.65 5.79
CA PRO A 78 7.39 -16.06 5.43
C PRO A 78 6.41 -16.25 4.26
N TYR A 79 5.69 -15.21 3.82
CA TYR A 79 4.56 -15.34 2.91
C TYR A 79 4.95 -15.95 1.56
N LEU A 80 5.99 -15.40 0.90
CA LEU A 80 6.43 -15.90 -0.40
C LEU A 80 7.11 -17.26 -0.29
N LYS A 81 7.97 -17.47 0.72
CA LYS A 81 8.57 -18.78 1.01
C LYS A 81 7.50 -19.86 1.21
N PHE A 82 6.48 -19.57 2.03
CA PHE A 82 5.37 -20.50 2.27
C PHE A 82 4.64 -20.84 0.97
N ALA A 83 4.28 -19.84 0.17
CA ALA A 83 3.63 -20.05 -1.11
C ALA A 83 4.49 -20.90 -2.05
N HIS A 84 5.79 -20.64 -2.14
CA HIS A 84 6.72 -21.43 -2.95
C HIS A 84 6.84 -22.87 -2.46
N PHE A 85 7.03 -23.11 -1.16
CA PHE A 85 7.11 -24.47 -0.63
C PHE A 85 5.82 -25.25 -0.88
N LYS A 86 4.66 -24.62 -0.67
CA LYS A 86 3.36 -25.27 -0.93
C LYS A 86 3.11 -25.53 -2.42
N GLY A 87 3.41 -24.56 -3.27
CA GLY A 87 3.29 -24.72 -4.72
C GLY A 87 4.22 -25.82 -5.24
N ASN A 88 5.48 -25.81 -4.83
CA ASN A 88 6.47 -26.80 -5.26
C ASN A 88 6.12 -28.21 -4.78
N GLN A 89 5.63 -28.36 -3.55
CA GLN A 89 5.18 -29.66 -3.05
C GLN A 89 4.02 -30.20 -3.88
N ALA A 90 3.03 -29.37 -4.19
CA ALA A 90 1.90 -29.78 -5.02
C ALA A 90 2.32 -30.18 -6.44
N ILE A 91 3.34 -29.53 -7.01
CA ILE A 91 3.91 -29.90 -8.32
C ILE A 91 4.62 -31.26 -8.26
N LEU A 92 5.34 -31.55 -7.17
CA LEU A 92 6.08 -32.81 -7.01
C LEU A 92 5.17 -34.01 -6.76
N GLU A 93 4.00 -33.79 -6.17
CA GLU A 93 3.02 -34.84 -5.84
C GLU A 93 2.00 -35.10 -6.96
N ALA A 94 1.98 -34.29 -8.01
CA ALA A 94 1.09 -34.43 -9.17
C ALA A 94 1.59 -35.48 -10.16
#